data_AF-A0ABD6I5A0-F1
#
_entry.id   AF-A0ABD6I5A0-F1
#
_cell.length_a   1.000
_cell.length_b   1.000
_cell.length_c   1.000
_cell.angle_alpha   90.00
_cell.angle_beta   90.00
_cell.angle_gamma   90.00
#
_symmetry.space_group_name_H-M   'P 1'
#
loop_
_entity.id
_entity.type
_entity.pdbx_description
1 polymer ?
#
loop_
_entity_poly.entity_id
_entity_poly.type
_entity_poly.pdbx_seq_one_letter_code
_entity_poly.pdbx_strand_id
1 'polypeptide(L)' 'MVMINHNLLRAAQSKAAIAIFLRDGNMWLEATEQMKAAAGMPWYRSENARV' A
#
# COMPACT_ATOMS: atom_id res chain seq x y z
N MET A 1 18.51 -3.89 0.58
CA MET A 1 17.49 -4.61 1.36
C MET A 1 16.25 -3.72 1.42
N VAL A 2 15.14 -4.11 0.79
CA VAL A 2 13.91 -3.30 0.80
C VAL A 2 13.39 -3.28 2.24
N MET A 3 13.46 -2.12 2.90
CA MET A 3 12.90 -1.96 4.24
C MET A 3 11.39 -1.84 4.12
N ILE A 4 10.70 -2.97 4.31
CA ILE A 4 9.24 -2.98 4.43
C ILE A 4 8.87 -2.27 5.73
N ASN A 5 8.04 -1.24 5.63
CA ASN A 5 7.52 -0.58 6.82
C ASN A 5 6.36 -1.42 7.38
N HIS A 6 6.70 -2.34 8.30
CA HIS A 6 5.73 -3.28 8.90
C HIS A 6 4.58 -2.59 9.65
N ASN A 7 4.83 -1.42 10.24
CA ASN A 7 3.78 -0.66 10.94
C ASN A 7 2.76 -0.07 9.96
N LEU A 8 3.25 0.53 8.87
CA LEU A 8 2.39 1.03 7.79
C LEU A 8 1.63 -0.12 7.11
N LEU A 9 2.27 -1.26 6.92
CA LEU A 9 1.65 -2.43 6.29
C LEU A 9 0.49 -2.96 7.15
N ARG A 10 0.67 -3.06 8.46
CA ARG A 10 -0.39 -3.46 9.40
C ARG A 10 -1.56 -2.48 9.39
N ALA A 11 -1.28 -1.18 9.39
CA ALA A 11 -2.33 -0.15 9.32
C ALA A 11 -3.15 -0.24 8.03
N ALA A 12 -2.48 -0.43 6.89
CA ALA A 12 -3.14 -0.59 5.59
C ALA A 12 -3.98 -1.89 5.54
N GLN A 13 -3.49 -3.00 6.12
CA GLN A 13 -4.24 -4.25 6.25
C GLN A 13 -5.51 -4.09 7.09
N SER A 14 -5.42 -3.39 8.22
CA SER A 14 -6.60 -3.04 9.02
C SER A 14 -7.59 -2.17 8.23
N LYS A 15 -7.09 -1.18 7.46
CA LYS A 15 -7.93 -0.35 6.59
C LYS A 15 -8.66 -1.16 5.52
N ALA A 16 -8.00 -2.14 4.90
CA ALA A 16 -8.64 -3.04 3.94
C ALA A 16 -9.69 -3.96 4.57
N ALA A 17 -9.45 -4.45 5.79
CA ALA A 17 -10.45 -5.23 6.52
C ALA A 17 -11.72 -4.42 6.78
N ILE A 18 -11.56 -3.14 7.15
CA ILE A 18 -12.69 -2.20 7.33
C ILE A 18 -13.39 -1.93 5.98
N ALA A 19 -12.64 -1.73 4.91
CA ALA A 19 -13.22 -1.51 3.57
C ALA A 19 -14.08 -2.70 3.10
N ILE A 20 -13.64 -3.93 3.35
CA ILE A 20 -14.41 -5.15 3.04
C ILE A 20 -15.69 -5.19 3.89
N PHE A 21 -15.58 -4.87 5.18
CA PHE A 21 -16.74 -4.84 6.09
C PHE A 21 -17.78 -3.79 5.66
N LEU A 22 -17.33 -2.60 5.24
CA LEU A 22 -18.20 -1.52 4.76
C LEU A 22 -18.68 -1.71 3.32
N ARG A 23 -18.14 -2.69 2.58
CA ARG A 23 -18.29 -2.82 1.11
C ARG A 23 -17.95 -1.54 0.35
N ASP A 24 -17.00 -0.77 0.86
CA ASP A 24 -16.53 0.47 0.23
C ASP A 24 -15.34 0.16 -0.68
N GLY A 25 -15.61 0.12 -2.00
CA GLY A 25 -14.60 -0.15 -3.01
C GLY A 25 -13.52 0.94 -3.12
N ASN A 26 -13.84 2.20 -2.83
CA ASN A 26 -12.85 3.28 -2.87
C ASN A 26 -11.88 3.15 -1.68
N MET A 27 -12.41 2.85 -0.49
CA MET A 27 -11.58 2.61 0.69
C MET A 27 -10.67 1.39 0.51
N TRP A 28 -11.13 0.37 -0.20
CA TRP A 28 -10.33 -0.81 -0.53
C TRP A 28 -9.16 -0.46 -1.47
N LEU A 29 -9.41 0.38 -2.48
CA LEU A 29 -8.39 0.86 -3.41
C LEU A 29 -7.31 1.67 -2.68
N GLU A 30 -7.70 2.62 -1.82
CA GLU A 30 -6.75 3.40 -1.01
C GLU A 30 -5.93 2.50 -0.07
N ALA A 31 -6.56 1.51 0.56
CA ALA A 31 -5.86 0.58 1.44
C ALA A 31 -4.83 -0.26 0.67
N THR A 32 -5.15 -0.68 -0.56
CA THR A 32 -4.21 -1.43 -1.40
C THR A 32 -3.05 -0.58 -1.90
N GLU A 33 -3.26 0.72 -2.19
CA GLU A 33 -2.18 1.65 -2.50
C GLU A 33 -1.23 1.83 -1.31
N GLN A 34 -1.79 1.98 -0.10
CA GLN A 34 -1.00 2.10 1.13
C GLN A 34 -0.20 0.82 1.43
N MET A 35 -0.78 -0.37 1.21
CA MET A 35 -0.03 -1.63 1.35
C MET A 35 1.16 -1.71 0.39
N LYS A 36 0.98 -1.29 -0.86
CA LYS A 36 2.04 -1.30 -1.88
C LYS A 36 3.15 -0.31 -1.57
N ALA A 37 2.79 0.89 -1.12
CA ALA A 37 3.75 1.88 -0.64
C ALA A 37 4.53 1.38 0.59
N ALA A 38 3.84 0.73 1.54
CA ALA A 38 4.45 0.14 2.73
C ALA A 38 5.40 -1.03 2.41
N ALA A 39 5.08 -1.79 1.36
CA ALA A 39 5.92 -2.85 0.81
C ALA A 39 7.13 -2.33 0.01
N GLY A 40 7.24 -1.02 -0.19
CA GLY A 40 8.32 -0.41 -0.96
C GLY A 40 8.22 -0.67 -2.47
N MET A 41 7.01 -0.92 -2.99
CA MET A 41 6.76 -1.12 -4.43
C MET A 41 6.24 0.18 -5.05
N PRO A 42 7.05 0.95 -5.80
CA PRO A 42 6.60 2.17 -6.45
C PRO A 42 5.66 1.86 -7.63
N TRP A 43 4.55 2.61 -7.75
CA TRP A 43 3.58 2.50 -8.86
C TRP A 43 4.07 3.02 -10.20
N TYR A 44 5.30 3.51 -10.24
CA TYR A 44 5.98 3.87 -11.47
C TYR A 44 7.43 3.51 -11.22
N ARG A 45 7.98 2.62 -12.04
CA ARG A 45 9.42 2.60 -12.24
C ARG A 45 9.75 4.01 -12.76
N SER A 46 10.10 4.94 -11.87
CA SER A 46 10.74 6.18 -12.31
C SER A 46 11.93 5.72 -13.14
N GLU A 47 11.88 6.05 -14.41
CA GLU A 47 12.89 5.79 -15.43
C GLU A 47 14.13 6.65 -15.15
N ASN A 48 14.65 6.57 -13.94
CA ASN A 48 15.82 7.33 -13.51
C ASN A 48 16.63 6.60 -12.43
N ALA A 49 16.71 5.26 -12.54
CA ALA A 49 17.79 4.47 -11.94
C ALA A 49 19.04 4.45 -12.85
N ARG A 50 19.29 5.56 -13.55
CA ARG A 50 20.48 5.85 -14.35
C ARG A 50 20.77 7.35 -14.32
N VAL A 51 21.41 7.81 -13.26
CA VAL A 51 22.43 8.88 -13.28
C VAL A 51 23.32 8.71 -12.07
#